data_AF-M9YFW0-F1
#
_entry.id   AF-M9YFW0-F1
#
_cell.length_a   1.000
_cell.length_b   1.000
_cell.length_c   1.000
_cell.angle_alpha   90.00
_cell.angle_beta   90.00
_cell.angle_gamma   90.00
#
_symmetry.space_group_name_H-M   'P 1'
#
loop_
_entity.id
_entity.type
_entity.pdbx_description
1 polymer ?
#
loop_
_entity_poly.entity_id
_entity_poly.type
_entity_poly.pdbx_seq_one_letter_code
_entity_poly.pdbx_strand_id
1 'polypeptide(L)'
;MTMLRSEQTTLLLEQDRRVLNPSEVNLAATLLDQNCRTLLLIAPTSGCGTTTCALSMARQLAGSVKGKLLLVDAGPSATGLSSRLGMAADRGLFELLQSQHPEGELRHCIQRHPELPFDLLPLGQPSVAAGRLTAEDLQYLFDCLAARYRFVVIDAEAVYGGSSGLILAAMADAVALVVRAEETRWEVAQAAVQRLRQANARLLGSVLNARRLYLPKWLYRLL
;
A
#
# COMPACT_ATOMS: atom_id res chain seq x y z
N MET A 1 -1.15 -27.24 2.90
CA MET A 1 -0.50 -25.90 2.85
C MET A 1 -1.47 -24.77 2.48
N THR A 2 -2.53 -25.00 1.69
CA THR A 2 -3.54 -23.98 1.36
C THR A 2 -4.46 -23.57 2.53
N MET A 3 -4.82 -24.50 3.44
CA MET A 3 -5.70 -24.19 4.59
C MET A 3 -5.04 -23.32 5.67
N LEU A 4 -3.74 -23.50 5.95
CA LEU A 4 -3.01 -22.63 6.90
C LEU A 4 -2.88 -21.20 6.37
N ARG A 5 -2.78 -21.05 5.05
CA ARG A 5 -2.73 -19.76 4.35
C ARG A 5 -4.08 -19.03 4.41
N SER A 6 -5.21 -19.75 4.36
CA SER A 6 -6.53 -19.14 4.55
C SER A 6 -6.74 -18.70 5.99
N GLU A 7 -6.48 -19.55 6.99
CA GLU A 7 -6.75 -19.20 8.41
C GLU A 7 -5.95 -18.00 8.92
N GLN A 8 -4.65 -17.89 8.58
CA GLN A 8 -3.83 -16.73 8.97
C GLN A 8 -4.29 -15.45 8.27
N THR A 9 -4.71 -15.56 7.02
CA THR A 9 -5.28 -14.43 6.29
C THR A 9 -6.59 -14.02 6.95
N THR A 10 -7.55 -14.92 7.16
CA THR A 10 -8.84 -14.63 7.80
C THR A 10 -8.69 -13.95 9.16
N LEU A 11 -7.74 -14.38 10.00
CA LEU A 11 -7.45 -13.72 11.30
C LEU A 11 -6.91 -12.29 11.14
N LEU A 12 -6.02 -12.04 10.18
CA LEU A 12 -5.56 -10.69 9.83
C LEU A 12 -6.72 -9.83 9.28
N LEU A 13 -7.58 -10.40 8.43
CA LEU A 13 -8.76 -9.74 7.89
C LEU A 13 -9.77 -9.39 9.00
N GLU A 14 -9.93 -10.25 10.00
CA GLU A 14 -10.84 -10.04 11.14
C GLU A 14 -10.33 -8.99 12.13
N GLN A 15 -9.02 -8.89 12.34
CA GLN A 15 -8.41 -7.84 13.16
C GLN A 15 -8.56 -6.46 12.50
N ASP A 16 -8.40 -6.37 11.18
CA ASP A 16 -8.54 -5.12 10.42
C ASP A 16 -10.01 -4.65 10.30
N ARG A 17 -11.01 -5.53 10.38
CA ARG A 17 -12.44 -5.15 10.28
C ARG A 17 -12.91 -4.19 11.38
N ARG A 18 -12.15 -4.02 12.47
CA ARG A 18 -12.71 -3.51 13.73
C ARG A 18 -12.81 -2.00 13.87
N VAL A 19 -12.06 -1.16 13.14
CA VAL A 19 -12.28 0.31 13.10
C VAL A 19 -11.58 0.88 11.86
N LEU A 20 -12.34 1.40 10.88
CA LEU A 20 -11.76 2.27 9.86
C LEU A 20 -11.46 3.63 10.49
N ASN A 21 -10.25 4.16 10.27
CA ASN A 21 -9.89 5.46 10.83
C ASN A 21 -10.59 6.58 10.01
N PRO A 22 -11.14 7.63 10.64
CA PRO A 22 -11.75 8.76 9.92
C PRO A 22 -10.81 9.38 8.88
N SER A 23 -9.50 9.34 9.11
CA SER A 23 -8.47 9.78 8.16
C SER A 23 -8.46 8.95 6.86
N GLU A 24 -8.73 7.65 6.93
CA GLU A 24 -8.77 6.77 5.76
C GLU A 24 -10.02 7.06 4.92
N VAL A 25 -11.16 7.29 5.57
CA VAL A 25 -12.43 7.60 4.91
C VAL A 25 -12.36 8.95 4.17
N ASN A 26 -11.82 9.99 4.80
CA ASN A 26 -11.66 11.30 4.18
C ASN A 26 -10.67 11.29 3.01
N LEU A 27 -9.60 10.51 3.15
CA LEU A 27 -8.62 10.36 2.09
C LEU A 27 -9.21 9.59 0.90
N ALA A 28 -9.94 8.50 1.16
CA ALA A 28 -10.66 7.76 0.13
C ALA A 28 -11.60 8.68 -0.64
N ALA A 29 -12.41 9.50 0.03
CA ALA A 29 -13.30 10.47 -0.62
C ALA A 29 -12.53 11.48 -1.50
N THR A 30 -11.43 12.05 -0.98
CA THR A 30 -10.59 13.00 -1.74
C THR A 30 -9.99 12.37 -3.01
N LEU A 31 -9.64 11.08 -2.94
CA LEU A 31 -9.10 10.32 -4.06
C LEU A 31 -10.14 10.00 -5.15
N LEU A 32 -11.43 9.98 -4.81
CA LEU A 32 -12.49 9.75 -5.79
C LEU A 32 -12.81 11.01 -6.60
N ASP A 33 -12.63 12.19 -5.98
CA ASP A 33 -12.88 13.49 -6.60
C ASP A 33 -11.75 13.93 -7.54
N GLN A 34 -10.53 13.48 -7.27
CA GLN A 34 -9.37 13.76 -8.12
C GLN A 34 -9.17 12.53 -9.01
N ASN A 35 -8.96 12.68 -10.31
CA ASN A 35 -8.85 11.58 -11.28
C ASN A 35 -7.57 10.70 -11.10
N CYS A 36 -7.12 10.51 -9.86
CA CYS A 36 -6.02 9.68 -9.42
C CYS A 36 -6.32 8.21 -9.71
N ARG A 37 -5.34 7.51 -10.26
CA ARG A 37 -5.39 6.06 -10.50
C ARG A 37 -4.46 5.31 -9.56
N THR A 38 -3.38 5.93 -9.13
CA THR A 38 -2.37 5.33 -8.25
C THR A 38 -2.31 6.07 -6.91
N LEU A 39 -2.49 5.32 -5.82
CA LEU A 39 -2.28 5.81 -4.46
C LEU A 39 -1.13 5.03 -3.83
N LEU A 40 -0.11 5.74 -3.38
CA LEU A 40 0.98 5.17 -2.61
C LEU A 40 0.82 5.50 -1.13
N LEU A 41 0.83 4.46 -0.29
CA LEU A 41 0.98 4.61 1.15
C LEU A 41 2.44 4.39 1.53
N ILE A 42 2.96 5.33 2.31
CA ILE A 42 4.34 5.29 2.80
C ILE A 42 4.40 5.82 4.23
N ALA A 43 5.36 5.37 5.01
CA ALA A 43 5.59 5.86 6.37
C ALA A 43 6.97 6.49 6.51
N PRO A 44 7.21 7.35 7.53
CA PRO A 44 8.56 7.81 7.85
C PRO A 44 9.51 6.62 8.12
N THR A 45 9.10 5.71 9.00
CA THR A 45 9.88 4.56 9.45
C THR A 45 9.09 3.26 9.35
N SER A 46 9.78 2.13 9.32
CA SER A 46 9.14 0.80 9.38
C SER A 46 8.34 0.63 10.66
N GLY A 47 7.28 -0.18 10.61
CA GLY A 47 6.43 -0.46 11.77
C GLY A 47 5.31 0.56 12.04
N CYS A 48 5.15 1.61 11.21
CA CYS A 48 4.03 2.54 11.37
C CYS A 48 2.66 1.96 11.00
N GLY A 49 2.63 0.79 10.36
CA GLY A 49 1.41 0.08 9.94
C GLY A 49 0.95 0.41 8.52
N THR A 50 1.86 0.80 7.63
CA THR A 50 1.59 1.09 6.20
C THR A 50 0.79 -0.03 5.54
N THR A 51 1.22 -1.28 5.65
CA THR A 51 0.52 -2.45 5.10
C THR A 51 -0.92 -2.59 5.60
N THR A 52 -1.16 -2.37 6.89
CA THR A 52 -2.51 -2.43 7.46
C THR A 52 -3.40 -1.31 6.92
N CYS A 53 -2.87 -0.09 6.84
CA CYS A 53 -3.58 1.04 6.23
C CYS A 53 -3.82 0.81 4.74
N ALA A 54 -2.87 0.22 4.01
CA ALA A 54 -2.98 -0.07 2.58
C ALA A 54 -4.06 -1.11 2.29
N LEU A 55 -4.12 -2.19 3.08
CA LEU A 55 -5.18 -3.20 3.03
C LEU A 55 -6.55 -2.58 3.32
N SER A 56 -6.65 -1.77 4.36
CA SER A 56 -7.91 -1.12 4.76
C SER A 56 -8.40 -0.14 3.68
N MET A 57 -7.49 0.66 3.14
CA MET A 57 -7.76 1.59 2.04
C MET A 57 -8.19 0.85 0.77
N ALA A 58 -7.49 -0.22 0.38
CA ALA A 58 -7.84 -1.04 -0.77
C ALA A 58 -9.25 -1.64 -0.63
N ARG A 59 -9.63 -2.14 0.56
CA ARG A 59 -10.99 -2.66 0.80
C ARG A 59 -12.03 -1.56 0.66
N GLN A 60 -11.78 -0.39 1.24
CA GLN A 60 -12.71 0.73 1.20
C GLN A 60 -12.92 1.24 -0.23
N LEU A 61 -11.83 1.42 -0.98
CA LEU A 61 -11.88 1.85 -2.37
C LEU A 61 -12.59 0.82 -3.24
N ALA A 62 -12.28 -0.47 -3.10
CA ALA A 62 -12.93 -1.54 -3.85
C ALA A 62 -14.45 -1.60 -3.63
N GLY A 63 -14.93 -1.26 -2.43
CA GLY A 63 -16.36 -1.16 -2.14
C GLY A 63 -17.03 0.13 -2.62
N SER A 64 -16.25 1.18 -2.87
CA SER A 64 -16.76 2.53 -3.16
C SER A 64 -16.73 2.88 -4.66
N VAL A 65 -15.95 2.17 -5.47
CA VAL A 65 -15.78 2.46 -6.90
C VAL A 65 -16.24 1.33 -7.81
N LYS A 66 -16.75 1.68 -8.98
CA LYS A 66 -16.92 0.71 -10.07
C LYS A 66 -15.58 0.51 -10.78
N GLY A 67 -15.07 -0.72 -10.75
CA GLY A 67 -13.86 -1.11 -11.47
C GLY A 67 -13.00 -2.09 -10.67
N LYS A 68 -11.94 -2.59 -11.30
CA LYS A 68 -10.97 -3.46 -10.63
C LYS A 68 -9.96 -2.63 -9.84
N LEU A 69 -9.65 -3.08 -8.64
CA LEU A 69 -8.58 -2.55 -7.81
C LEU A 69 -7.44 -3.57 -7.71
N LEU A 70 -6.20 -3.08 -7.72
CA LEU A 70 -5.00 -3.85 -7.44
C LEU A 70 -4.32 -3.28 -6.20
N LEU A 71 -3.92 -4.15 -5.27
CA LEU A 71 -3.02 -3.79 -4.18
C LEU A 71 -1.63 -4.39 -4.45
N VAL A 72 -0.60 -3.55 -4.49
CA VAL A 72 0.77 -3.90 -4.82
C VAL A 72 1.63 -3.87 -3.56
N ASP A 73 2.41 -4.93 -3.32
CA ASP A 73 3.51 -4.92 -2.35
C ASP A 73 4.77 -4.39 -3.03
N ALA A 74 5.29 -3.27 -2.54
CA ALA A 74 6.52 -2.65 -3.04
C ALA A 74 7.53 -2.36 -1.91
N GLY A 75 7.41 -3.07 -0.78
CA GLY A 75 8.26 -2.86 0.39
C GLY A 75 8.79 -4.16 0.98
N PRO A 76 10.09 -4.46 0.89
CA PRO A 76 10.65 -5.63 1.54
C PRO A 76 10.50 -5.51 3.06
N SER A 77 9.70 -6.38 3.66
CA SER A 77 9.51 -6.45 5.11
C SER A 77 9.02 -7.82 5.55
N ALA A 78 9.59 -8.32 6.65
CA ALA A 78 9.10 -9.53 7.32
C ALA A 78 7.65 -9.41 7.80
N THR A 79 7.16 -8.16 7.94
CA THR A 79 5.77 -7.85 8.30
C THR A 79 5.03 -7.12 7.17
N GLY A 80 5.57 -7.16 5.95
CA GLY A 80 4.95 -6.58 4.74
C GLY A 80 3.80 -7.42 4.19
N LEU A 81 3.15 -6.91 3.15
CA LEU A 81 1.94 -7.49 2.57
C LEU A 81 2.13 -8.96 2.15
N SER A 82 3.19 -9.25 1.40
CA SER A 82 3.45 -10.59 0.87
C SER A 82 3.72 -11.59 1.99
N SER A 83 4.47 -11.18 3.02
CA SER A 83 4.74 -12.02 4.19
C SER A 83 3.46 -12.32 4.97
N ARG A 84 2.60 -11.32 5.20
CA ARG A 84 1.34 -11.45 5.95
C ARG A 84 0.32 -12.36 5.26
N LEU A 85 0.30 -12.38 3.94
CA LEU A 85 -0.65 -13.18 3.14
C LEU A 85 -0.06 -14.50 2.64
N GLY A 86 1.13 -14.88 3.12
CA GLY A 86 1.81 -16.11 2.72
C GLY A 86 2.20 -16.15 1.23
N MET A 87 2.43 -14.99 0.61
CA MET A 87 2.79 -14.78 -0.80
C MET A 87 4.29 -14.53 -1.03
N ALA A 88 5.13 -14.62 0.02
CA ALA A 88 6.54 -14.23 -0.07
C ALA A 88 7.40 -15.03 -1.07
N ALA A 89 6.93 -16.20 -1.52
CA ALA A 89 7.60 -17.04 -2.53
C ALA A 89 6.93 -16.96 -3.92
N ASP A 90 5.84 -16.20 -4.03
CA ASP A 90 5.11 -16.05 -5.29
C ASP A 90 5.82 -15.07 -6.21
N ARG A 91 5.63 -15.24 -7.51
CA ARG A 91 6.08 -14.26 -8.52
C ARG A 91 5.25 -12.98 -8.39
N GLY A 92 5.88 -11.83 -8.57
CA GLY A 92 5.32 -10.53 -8.25
C GLY A 92 6.04 -9.38 -8.94
N LEU A 93 6.13 -8.25 -8.22
CA LEU A 93 6.69 -7.00 -8.71
C LEU A 93 8.13 -7.17 -9.22
N PHE A 94 9.00 -7.90 -8.51
CA PHE A 94 10.39 -8.11 -8.94
C PHE A 94 10.50 -8.82 -10.29
N GLU A 95 9.69 -9.84 -10.55
CA GLU A 95 9.66 -10.54 -11.84
C GLU A 95 9.17 -9.65 -12.97
N LEU A 96 8.20 -8.76 -12.70
CA LEU A 96 7.71 -7.81 -13.70
C LEU A 96 8.77 -6.78 -14.07
N LEU A 97 9.50 -6.27 -13.08
CA LEU A 97 10.56 -5.30 -13.28
C LEU A 97 11.78 -5.86 -14.03
N GLN A 98 12.01 -7.17 -13.96
CA GLN A 98 13.06 -7.84 -14.74
C GLN A 98 12.59 -8.33 -16.12
N SER A 99 11.30 -8.28 -16.40
CA SER A 99 10.75 -8.76 -17.66
C SER A 99 10.97 -7.75 -18.79
N GLN A 100 11.38 -8.22 -19.97
CA GLN A 100 11.37 -7.40 -21.19
C GLN A 100 9.94 -7.14 -21.71
N HIS A 101 8.98 -7.97 -21.27
CA HIS A 101 7.57 -7.90 -21.68
C HIS A 101 6.62 -8.06 -20.47
N PRO A 102 6.60 -7.09 -19.54
CA PRO A 102 5.81 -7.17 -18.31
C PRO A 102 4.30 -7.33 -18.56
N GLU A 103 3.75 -6.78 -19.64
CA GLU A 103 2.34 -6.97 -20.01
C GLU A 103 1.92 -8.44 -20.14
N GLY A 104 2.80 -9.27 -20.74
CA GLY A 104 2.58 -10.70 -20.94
C GLY A 104 2.71 -11.51 -19.65
N GLU A 105 3.62 -11.09 -18.76
CA GLU A 105 3.89 -11.73 -17.47
C GLU A 105 2.91 -11.33 -16.37
N LEU A 106 2.26 -10.17 -16.50
CA LEU A 106 1.41 -9.57 -15.49
C LEU A 106 0.34 -10.54 -14.95
N ARG A 107 -0.28 -11.33 -15.83
CA ARG A 107 -1.31 -12.32 -15.44
C ARG A 107 -0.78 -13.45 -14.54
N HIS A 108 0.51 -13.76 -14.60
CA HIS A 108 1.12 -14.82 -13.79
C HIS A 108 1.65 -14.29 -12.45
N CYS A 109 1.80 -12.97 -12.33
CA CYS A 109 2.29 -12.30 -11.11
C CYS A 109 1.12 -11.78 -10.24
N ILE A 110 -0.06 -11.60 -10.83
CA ILE A 110 -1.27 -11.21 -10.08
C ILE A 110 -1.85 -12.41 -9.34
N GLN A 111 -2.06 -12.25 -8.04
CA GLN A 111 -2.72 -13.21 -7.17
C GLN A 111 -4.15 -12.76 -6.85
N ARG A 112 -5.05 -13.74 -6.68
CA ARG A 112 -6.42 -13.52 -6.20
C ARG A 112 -6.63 -14.20 -4.88
N HIS A 113 -7.24 -13.49 -3.94
CA HIS A 113 -7.64 -14.07 -2.66
C HIS A 113 -9.18 -14.14 -2.59
N PRO A 114 -9.79 -15.30 -2.30
CA PRO A 114 -11.25 -15.46 -2.28
C PRO A 114 -11.98 -14.49 -1.33
N GLU A 115 -11.33 -14.10 -0.25
CA GLU A 115 -11.91 -13.24 0.79
C GLU A 115 -11.63 -11.74 0.58
N LEU A 116 -10.92 -11.36 -0.49
CA LEU A 116 -10.59 -9.96 -0.79
C LEU A 116 -11.34 -9.48 -2.04
N PRO A 117 -11.89 -8.25 -2.03
CA PRO A 117 -12.63 -7.70 -3.17
C PRO A 117 -11.69 -7.10 -4.25
N PHE A 118 -10.39 -7.37 -4.20
CA PHE A 118 -9.38 -6.81 -5.10
C PHE A 118 -8.29 -7.83 -5.42
N ASP A 119 -7.59 -7.60 -6.52
CA ASP A 119 -6.43 -8.39 -6.92
C ASP A 119 -5.19 -7.94 -6.13
N LEU A 120 -4.20 -8.82 -6.03
CA LEU A 120 -2.93 -8.59 -5.33
C LEU A 120 -1.76 -8.73 -6.30
N LEU A 121 -0.76 -7.87 -6.19
CA LEU A 121 0.56 -8.06 -6.78
C LEU A 121 1.58 -8.21 -5.65
N PRO A 122 2.07 -9.43 -5.37
CA PRO A 122 3.11 -9.67 -4.38
C PRO A 122 4.42 -8.96 -4.72
N LEU A 123 5.35 -8.92 -3.78
CA LEU A 123 6.66 -8.29 -3.96
C LEU A 123 7.50 -9.04 -5.00
N GLY A 124 7.36 -10.37 -5.06
CA GLY A 124 8.16 -11.24 -5.91
C GLY A 124 9.23 -12.00 -5.11
N GLN A 125 9.89 -12.94 -5.78
CA GLN A 125 10.84 -13.83 -5.12
C GLN A 125 12.12 -13.09 -4.71
N PRO A 126 12.62 -13.29 -3.48
CA PRO A 126 13.88 -12.67 -3.03
C PRO A 126 15.09 -12.98 -3.91
N SER A 127 15.11 -14.15 -4.57
CA SER A 127 16.17 -14.54 -5.53
C SER A 127 16.20 -13.66 -6.79
N VAL A 128 15.09 -12.99 -7.12
CA VAL A 128 14.94 -12.06 -8.25
C VAL A 128 15.24 -10.62 -7.80
N ALA A 129 15.40 -10.36 -6.51
CA ALA A 129 15.67 -9.03 -5.96
C ALA A 129 17.14 -8.61 -6.21
N ALA A 130 17.45 -8.11 -7.40
CA ALA A 130 18.76 -7.53 -7.69
C ALA A 130 18.77 -6.47 -8.83
N GLY A 131 17.62 -6.14 -9.41
CA GLY A 131 17.50 -5.15 -10.48
C GLY A 131 17.49 -3.72 -9.97
N ARG A 132 18.21 -2.81 -10.64
CA ARG A 132 18.11 -1.37 -10.38
C ARG A 132 16.76 -0.88 -10.90
N LEU A 133 15.88 -0.44 -10.00
CA LEU A 133 14.65 0.25 -10.36
C LEU A 133 14.98 1.54 -11.11
N THR A 134 14.59 1.63 -12.38
CA THR A 134 14.61 2.89 -13.12
C THR A 134 13.22 3.53 -13.12
N ALA A 135 13.16 4.84 -13.31
CA ALA A 135 11.89 5.54 -13.42
C ALA A 135 11.16 5.11 -14.70
N GLU A 136 11.89 4.80 -15.76
CA GLU A 136 11.34 4.34 -17.04
C GLU A 136 10.62 2.98 -16.89
N ASP A 137 11.24 2.02 -16.20
CA ASP A 137 10.65 0.69 -15.97
C ASP A 137 9.37 0.78 -15.14
N LEU A 138 9.38 1.63 -14.09
CA LEU A 138 8.22 1.86 -13.24
C LEU A 138 7.10 2.57 -13.98
N GLN A 139 7.42 3.50 -14.88
CA GLN A 139 6.41 4.25 -15.63
C GLN A 139 5.67 3.31 -16.56
N TYR A 140 6.43 2.49 -17.30
CA TYR A 140 5.86 1.50 -18.18
C TYR A 140 5.00 0.49 -17.41
N LEU A 141 5.47 0.00 -16.26
CA LEU A 141 4.68 -0.88 -15.40
C LEU A 141 3.37 -0.20 -14.95
N PHE A 142 3.42 1.05 -14.49
CA PHE A 142 2.22 1.77 -14.06
C PHE A 142 1.22 1.98 -15.19
N ASP A 143 1.68 2.25 -16.41
CA ASP A 143 0.82 2.34 -17.59
C ASP A 143 0.12 1.01 -17.87
N CYS A 144 0.86 -0.12 -17.77
CA CYS A 144 0.31 -1.47 -17.92
C CYS A 144 -0.77 -1.76 -16.85
N LEU A 145 -0.52 -1.36 -15.60
CA LEU A 145 -1.47 -1.53 -14.51
C LEU A 145 -2.70 -0.65 -14.70
N ALA A 146 -2.51 0.62 -15.09
CA ALA A 146 -3.58 1.59 -15.31
C ALA A 146 -4.50 1.22 -16.48
N ALA A 147 -4.02 0.43 -17.45
CA ALA A 147 -4.84 -0.10 -18.54
C ALA A 147 -5.83 -1.19 -18.07
N ARG A 148 -5.54 -1.88 -16.96
CA ARG A 148 -6.32 -3.05 -16.47
C ARG A 148 -7.08 -2.79 -15.19
N TYR A 149 -6.59 -1.85 -14.38
CA TYR A 149 -7.12 -1.51 -13.08
C TYR A 149 -7.60 -0.06 -13.06
N ARG A 150 -8.79 0.12 -12.50
CA ARG A 150 -9.35 1.46 -12.27
C ARG A 150 -8.57 2.20 -11.19
N PHE A 151 -8.02 1.44 -10.23
CA PHE A 151 -7.28 1.96 -9.10
C PHE A 151 -6.17 1.00 -8.69
N VAL A 152 -5.01 1.54 -8.34
CA VAL A 152 -3.85 0.80 -7.84
C VAL A 152 -3.44 1.42 -6.51
N VAL A 153 -3.41 0.60 -5.46
CA VAL A 153 -2.89 0.98 -4.15
C VAL A 153 -1.52 0.34 -4.00
N ILE A 154 -0.52 1.10 -3.56
CA ILE A 154 0.86 0.64 -3.42
C ILE A 154 1.26 0.73 -1.94
N ASP A 155 1.62 -0.42 -1.35
CA ASP A 155 2.24 -0.52 -0.03
C ASP A 155 3.76 -0.40 -0.19
N ALA A 156 4.31 0.78 0.09
CA ALA A 156 5.71 1.07 -0.16
C ALA A 156 6.58 0.93 1.10
N GLU A 157 7.88 0.69 0.87
CA GLU A 157 8.91 0.81 1.90
C GLU A 157 8.93 2.21 2.52
N ALA A 158 9.29 2.30 3.81
CA ALA A 158 9.40 3.56 4.53
C ALA A 158 10.41 4.53 3.90
N VAL A 159 10.18 5.84 4.09
CA VAL A 159 11.03 6.93 3.57
C VAL A 159 12.50 6.79 3.99
N TYR A 160 12.74 6.31 5.21
CA TYR A 160 14.08 6.07 5.75
C TYR A 160 14.54 4.61 5.66
N GLY A 161 13.80 3.73 4.97
CA GLY A 161 14.16 2.32 4.76
C GLY A 161 15.01 2.10 3.51
N GLY A 162 14.75 2.84 2.44
CA GLY A 162 15.44 2.70 1.15
C GLY A 162 15.05 3.78 0.15
N SER A 163 15.65 3.77 -1.05
CA SER A 163 15.34 4.74 -2.12
C SER A 163 14.07 4.39 -2.88
N SER A 164 13.69 3.11 -2.96
CA SER A 164 12.57 2.61 -3.75
C SER A 164 11.25 3.30 -3.41
N GLY A 165 10.97 3.50 -2.11
CA GLY A 165 9.76 4.19 -1.67
C GLY A 165 9.67 5.64 -2.16
N LEU A 166 10.78 6.38 -2.20
CA LEU A 166 10.81 7.76 -2.71
C LEU A 166 10.67 7.82 -4.24
N ILE A 167 11.25 6.88 -4.97
CA ILE A 167 11.10 6.79 -6.43
C ILE A 167 9.64 6.52 -6.78
N LEU A 168 9.01 5.53 -6.12
CA LEU A 168 7.59 5.24 -6.31
C LEU A 168 6.70 6.43 -5.94
N ALA A 169 7.03 7.13 -4.85
CA ALA A 169 6.27 8.30 -4.40
C ALA A 169 6.31 9.47 -5.42
N ALA A 170 7.43 9.64 -6.14
CA ALA A 170 7.56 10.65 -7.18
C ALA A 170 6.69 10.36 -8.41
N MET A 171 6.34 9.08 -8.63
CA MET A 171 5.62 8.61 -9.81
C MET A 171 4.13 8.36 -9.57
N ALA A 172 3.74 8.17 -8.31
CA ALA A 172 2.34 7.99 -7.95
C ALA A 172 1.53 9.29 -8.13
N ASP A 173 0.29 9.17 -8.58
CA ASP A 173 -0.64 10.31 -8.71
C ASP A 173 -0.92 10.97 -7.36
N ALA A 174 -0.86 10.17 -6.29
CA ALA A 174 -1.16 10.57 -4.93
C ALA A 174 -0.35 9.78 -3.93
N VAL A 175 0.12 10.47 -2.89
CA VAL A 175 0.85 9.87 -1.77
C VAL A 175 0.13 10.18 -0.46
N ALA A 176 0.05 9.19 0.41
CA ALA A 176 -0.46 9.31 1.76
C ALA A 176 0.61 8.87 2.78
N LEU A 177 0.91 9.75 3.74
CA LEU A 177 1.89 9.47 4.78
C LEU A 177 1.21 8.77 5.98
N VAL A 178 1.58 7.52 6.26
CA VAL A 178 1.13 6.79 7.44
C VAL A 178 2.01 7.14 8.63
N VAL A 179 1.39 7.72 9.66
CA VAL A 179 2.05 8.16 10.89
C VAL A 179 1.49 7.34 12.05
N ARG A 180 2.35 6.73 12.85
CA ARG A 180 1.91 5.97 14.01
C ARG A 180 1.73 6.89 15.22
N ALA A 181 0.51 6.95 15.73
CA ALA A 181 0.18 7.75 16.90
C ALA A 181 1.07 7.37 18.09
N GLU A 182 1.48 8.38 18.86
CA GLU A 182 2.27 8.25 20.10
C GLU A 182 3.68 7.65 19.95
N GLU A 183 4.04 7.18 18.76
CA GLU A 183 5.34 6.55 18.49
C GLU A 183 6.17 7.35 17.48
N THR A 184 5.55 7.82 16.39
CA THR A 184 6.25 8.64 15.41
C THR A 184 6.42 10.07 15.94
N ARG A 185 7.67 10.46 16.17
CA ARG A 185 8.02 11.83 16.56
C ARG A 185 7.63 12.84 15.49
N TRP A 186 7.19 14.02 15.93
CA TRP A 186 6.76 15.11 15.05
C TRP A 186 7.85 15.52 14.05
N GLU A 187 9.08 15.65 14.52
CA GLU A 187 10.22 16.08 13.70
C GLU A 187 10.56 15.04 12.62
N VAL A 188 10.39 13.75 12.94
CA VAL A 188 10.59 12.65 12.00
C VAL A 188 9.50 12.67 10.91
N ALA A 189 8.24 12.89 11.29
CA ALA A 189 7.15 13.04 10.32
C ALA A 189 7.36 14.27 9.42
N GLN A 190 7.74 15.42 9.99
CA GLN A 190 8.04 16.62 9.22
C GLN A 190 9.20 16.41 8.24
N ALA A 191 10.29 15.80 8.69
CA ALA A 191 11.43 15.52 7.83
C ALA A 191 11.07 14.55 6.69
N ALA A 192 10.20 13.56 6.94
CA ALA A 192 9.70 12.66 5.89
C ALA A 192 8.86 13.42 4.85
N VAL A 193 7.99 14.34 5.28
CA VAL A 193 7.24 15.23 4.36
C VAL A 193 8.18 16.05 3.49
N GLN A 194 9.25 16.61 4.07
CA GLN A 194 10.23 17.37 3.29
C GLN A 194 10.93 16.51 2.23
N ARG A 195 11.30 15.27 2.56
CA ARG A 195 11.91 14.35 1.58
C ARG A 195 10.95 13.98 0.45
N LEU A 196 9.67 13.73 0.77
CA LEU A 196 8.64 13.47 -0.24
C LEU A 196 8.47 14.68 -1.17
N ARG A 197 8.45 15.90 -0.63
CA ARG A 197 8.40 17.13 -1.44
C ARG A 197 9.64 17.31 -2.31
N GLN A 198 10.82 17.05 -1.77
CA GLN A 198 12.09 17.10 -2.54
C GLN A 198 12.12 16.07 -3.67
N ALA A 199 11.44 14.93 -3.51
CA ALA A 199 11.24 13.93 -4.55
C ALA A 199 10.11 14.28 -5.53
N ASN A 200 9.50 15.48 -5.44
CA ASN A 200 8.33 15.91 -6.23
C ASN A 200 7.08 15.03 -6.06
N ALA A 201 6.94 14.34 -4.92
CA ALA A 201 5.77 13.53 -4.64
C ALA A 201 4.53 14.39 -4.33
N ARG A 202 3.37 13.99 -4.88
CA ARG A 202 2.08 14.64 -4.60
C ARG A 202 1.47 14.11 -3.30
N LEU A 203 1.89 14.69 -2.17
CA LEU A 203 1.36 14.34 -0.85
C LEU A 203 -0.07 14.89 -0.68
N LEU A 204 -1.07 14.01 -0.63
CA LEU A 204 -2.47 14.39 -0.37
C LEU A 204 -2.75 14.64 1.11
N GLY A 205 -2.04 13.94 1.99
CA GLY A 205 -2.28 14.04 3.43
C GLY A 205 -1.62 12.91 4.20
N SER A 206 -2.11 12.68 5.41
CA SER A 206 -1.61 11.64 6.31
C SER A 206 -2.71 10.79 6.91
N VAL A 207 -2.36 9.55 7.24
CA VAL A 207 -3.19 8.62 8.00
C VAL A 207 -2.56 8.47 9.39
N LEU A 208 -3.32 8.80 10.43
CA LEU A 208 -2.88 8.60 11.80
C LEU A 208 -3.31 7.21 12.28
N ASN A 209 -2.35 6.29 12.36
CA ASN A 209 -2.60 4.89 12.70
C ASN A 209 -2.34 4.60 14.19
N ALA A 210 -2.90 3.50 14.70
CA ALA A 210 -2.73 3.01 16.08
C ALA A 210 -3.09 4.01 17.19
N ARG A 211 -4.01 4.95 16.90
CA ARG A 211 -4.48 5.93 17.89
C ARG A 211 -5.21 5.23 19.04
N ARG A 212 -4.77 5.50 20.27
CA ARG A 212 -5.49 5.08 21.48
C ARG A 212 -6.61 6.08 21.79
N LEU A 213 -7.82 5.56 21.98
CA LEU A 213 -8.94 6.35 22.49
C LEU A 213 -8.98 6.17 24.01
N TYR A 214 -8.46 7.16 24.74
CA TYR A 214 -8.46 7.14 26.22
C TYR A 214 -9.85 7.36 26.83
N LEU A 215 -10.81 7.87 26.04
CA LEU A 215 -12.20 8.00 26.47
C LEU A 215 -13.03 6.83 25.91
N PRO A 216 -13.94 6.24 26.72
CA PRO A 216 -14.89 5.25 26.24
C PRO A 216 -15.67 5.75 25.01
N LYS A 217 -15.85 4.89 23.99
CA LYS A 217 -16.53 5.24 22.71
C LYS A 217 -17.94 5.83 22.87
N TRP A 218 -18.62 5.57 23.99
CA TRP A 218 -19.95 6.14 24.27
C TRP A 218 -19.86 7.64 24.61
N LEU A 219 -18.80 8.08 25.30
CA LEU A 219 -18.61 9.48 25.70
C LEU A 219 -18.17 10.34 24.52
N TYR A 220 -17.40 9.77 23.58
CA TYR A 220 -17.02 10.45 22.32
C TYR A 220 -18.20 10.72 21.36
N ARG A 221 -19.32 10.00 21.50
CA ARG A 221 -20.53 10.21 20.69
C ARG A 221 -21.47 11.27 21.26
N LEU A 222 -21.20 11.72 22.49
CA LEU A 222 -21.99 12.72 23.22
C LEU A 222 -21.38 14.12 23.15
N LEU A 223 -20.18 14.24 22.58
CA LEU A 223 -19.46 15.49 22.30
C LEU A 223 -19.50 15.74 20.79
#